data_AF-A0A835CE26-F1
#
_entry.id   AF-A0A835CE26-F1
#
_cell.length_a   1.000
_cell.length_b   1.000
_cell.length_c   1.000
_cell.angle_alpha   90.00
_cell.angle_beta   90.00
_cell.angle_gamma   90.00
#
_symmetry.space_group_name_H-M   'P 1'
#
loop_
_entity.id
_entity.type
_entity.pdbx_description
1 polymer ?
#
loop_
_entity_poly.entity_id
_entity_poly.type
_entity_poly.pdbx_seq_one_letter_code
_entity_poly.pdbx_strand_id
1 'polypeptide(L)'
;MFGVALLIMWINDLMQWFKRQRRYGEGPEDKLPLEENGDYTREIGYLKFADYTSNLSQTTTYDNLLNNIWYQPEEIFPIDSIPEERQHAFWVPVDSQYFEISKKLDGLKLEGCINSTTCLSTTPKVVRVERGGSSSIYLDNAVYRSFIYHKFNVSPVDMETVSVALICLQQRLPFIAFRALSDLAGGGSAQSNVADT
;
A
#
# COMPACT_ATOMS: atom_id res chain seq x y z
N MET A 1 19.47 3.05 -11.81
CA MET A 1 19.08 3.64 -10.51
C MET A 1 17.65 3.19 -10.26
N PHE A 2 17.43 2.19 -9.41
CA PHE A 2 16.08 1.75 -9.06
C PHE A 2 15.64 2.59 -7.84
N GLY A 3 14.67 3.48 -8.04
CA GLY A 3 14.14 4.32 -6.97
C GLY A 3 13.14 3.54 -6.11
N VAL A 4 13.19 3.77 -4.80
CA VAL A 4 12.17 3.25 -3.87
C VAL A 4 10.94 4.13 -3.95
N ALA A 5 9.77 3.50 -3.95
CA ALA A 5 8.51 4.20 -4.10
C ALA A 5 7.47 3.70 -3.09
N LEU A 6 6.63 4.61 -2.64
CA LEU A 6 5.50 4.31 -1.77
C LEU A 6 4.20 4.32 -2.58
N LEU A 7 3.39 3.30 -2.35
CA LEU A 7 2.10 3.08 -2.97
C LEU A 7 1.00 3.76 -2.17
N ILE A 8 0.21 4.59 -2.83
CA ILE A 8 -1.01 5.13 -2.25
C ILE A 8 -2.11 4.07 -2.38
N MET A 9 -2.65 3.60 -1.25
CA MET A 9 -3.77 2.66 -1.25
C MET A 9 -4.97 3.25 -0.52
N TRP A 10 -5.69 4.15 -1.16
CA TRP A 10 -6.99 4.55 -0.65
C TRP A 10 -8.05 3.50 -0.98
N ILE A 11 -8.49 2.75 0.04
CA ILE A 11 -9.85 2.22 0.03
C ILE A 11 -10.72 3.37 0.52
N ASN A 12 -11.15 4.21 -0.41
CA ASN A 12 -11.97 5.37 -0.08
C ASN A 12 -13.39 4.89 0.27
N ASP A 13 -13.63 4.48 1.52
CA ASP A 13 -14.84 3.75 1.93
C ASP A 13 -16.06 4.62 2.29
N LEU A 14 -15.97 5.95 2.23
CA LEU A 14 -17.10 6.82 2.59
C LEU A 14 -17.61 7.69 1.43
N MET A 15 -16.73 8.29 0.62
CA MET A 15 -17.18 9.14 -0.49
C MET A 15 -17.31 8.38 -1.82
N GLN A 16 -16.57 7.28 -2.01
CA GLN A 16 -16.78 6.40 -3.18
C GLN A 16 -17.90 5.38 -2.97
N TRP A 17 -18.30 5.08 -1.73
CA TRP A 17 -19.36 4.10 -1.43
C TRP A 17 -20.71 4.55 -2.01
N PHE A 18 -21.05 5.84 -1.87
CA PHE A 18 -22.24 6.44 -2.48
C PHE A 18 -22.19 6.46 -4.03
N LYS A 19 -21.01 6.59 -4.64
CA LYS A 19 -20.82 6.44 -6.10
C LYS A 19 -20.67 4.97 -6.56
N ARG A 20 -20.38 4.01 -5.68
CA ARG A 20 -20.17 2.57 -5.97
C ARG A 20 -21.47 1.79 -6.11
N GLN A 21 -22.54 2.20 -5.43
CA GLN A 21 -23.86 1.55 -5.49
C GLN A 21 -24.49 1.52 -6.92
N ARG A 22 -23.97 2.29 -7.89
CA ARG A 22 -24.40 2.23 -9.30
C ARG A 22 -23.54 1.37 -10.23
N ARG A 23 -22.46 0.75 -9.75
CA ARG A 23 -21.38 0.17 -10.59
C ARG A 23 -21.36 -1.36 -10.68
N TYR A 24 -22.47 -2.06 -10.40
CA TYR A 24 -22.50 -3.51 -10.61
C TYR A 24 -22.35 -3.80 -12.11
N GLY A 25 -21.27 -4.50 -12.48
CA GLY A 25 -21.04 -4.96 -13.85
C GLY A 25 -19.96 -4.24 -14.66
N GLU A 26 -19.29 -3.20 -14.13
CA GLU A 26 -18.14 -2.58 -14.81
C GLU A 26 -16.87 -3.42 -14.60
N GLY A 27 -16.53 -4.20 -15.64
CA GLY A 27 -15.32 -4.99 -15.74
C GLY A 27 -14.13 -4.20 -16.32
N PRO A 28 -13.03 -4.90 -16.62
CA PRO A 28 -11.82 -4.29 -17.20
C PRO A 28 -12.06 -3.50 -18.48
N GLU A 29 -13.01 -3.98 -19.28
CA GLU A 29 -13.30 -3.43 -20.60
C GLU A 29 -14.25 -2.24 -20.55
N ASP A 30 -14.97 -2.08 -19.43
CA ASP A 30 -15.92 -1.00 -19.24
C ASP A 30 -15.20 0.26 -18.78
N LYS A 31 -15.50 1.36 -19.47
CA LYS A 31 -14.90 2.66 -19.19
C LYS A 31 -15.29 3.14 -17.79
N LEU A 32 -14.31 3.59 -17.01
CA LEU A 32 -14.60 4.16 -15.70
C LEU A 32 -15.23 5.55 -15.85
N PRO A 33 -16.17 5.94 -14.96
CA PRO A 33 -16.65 7.31 -14.89
C PRO A 33 -15.47 8.28 -14.74
N LEU A 34 -15.48 9.46 -15.36
CA LEU A 34 -14.38 10.44 -15.27
C LEU A 34 -13.01 9.99 -15.83
N GLU A 35 -12.91 8.80 -16.46
CA GLU A 35 -11.70 8.37 -17.17
C GLU A 35 -11.37 9.32 -18.33
N GLU A 36 -12.38 9.91 -19.00
CA GLU A 36 -12.18 10.91 -20.05
C GLU A 36 -11.47 12.17 -19.57
N ASN A 37 -11.68 12.53 -18.30
CA ASN A 37 -11.09 13.72 -17.69
C ASN A 37 -9.70 13.44 -17.12
N GLY A 38 -9.23 12.19 -17.20
CA GLY A 38 -7.97 11.73 -16.62
C GLY A 38 -8.02 11.50 -15.11
N ASP A 39 -9.19 11.58 -14.48
CA ASP A 39 -9.34 11.48 -13.02
C ASP A 39 -9.21 10.03 -12.53
N TYR A 40 -9.63 9.07 -13.36
CA TYR A 40 -9.49 7.65 -13.10
C TYR A 40 -8.86 6.93 -14.29
N THR A 41 -8.20 5.81 -14.02
CA THR A 41 -7.53 4.97 -15.02
C THR A 41 -7.78 3.49 -14.75
N ARG A 42 -7.81 2.71 -15.84
CA ARG A 42 -7.87 1.24 -15.79
C ARG A 42 -6.49 0.59 -15.89
N GLU A 43 -5.46 1.35 -16.23
CA GLU A 43 -4.11 0.85 -16.54
C GLU A 43 -3.40 0.24 -15.33
N ILE A 44 -3.68 0.75 -14.13
CA ILE A 44 -3.08 0.25 -12.88
C ILE A 44 -3.63 -1.15 -12.56
N GLY A 45 -4.95 -1.32 -12.76
CA GLY A 45 -5.69 -2.54 -12.50
C GLY A 45 -6.54 -2.49 -11.23
N TYR A 46 -7.11 -3.64 -10.92
CA TYR A 46 -8.17 -3.78 -9.93
C TYR A 46 -8.04 -5.11 -9.17
N LEU A 47 -8.75 -5.18 -8.04
CA LEU A 47 -9.01 -6.40 -7.28
C LEU A 47 -10.44 -6.84 -7.59
N LYS A 48 -10.62 -8.03 -8.17
CA LYS A 48 -11.94 -8.66 -8.31
C LYS A 48 -12.25 -9.49 -7.07
N PHE A 49 -13.32 -9.17 -6.35
CA PHE A 49 -13.67 -9.96 -5.15
C PHE A 49 -14.06 -11.40 -5.48
N ALA A 50 -14.64 -11.66 -6.64
CA ALA A 50 -15.02 -13.01 -7.08
C ALA A 50 -13.84 -13.99 -7.10
N ASP A 51 -12.65 -13.52 -7.50
CA ASP A 51 -11.44 -14.34 -7.65
C ASP A 51 -10.92 -14.89 -6.31
N TYR A 52 -11.39 -14.34 -5.19
CA TYR A 52 -11.01 -14.72 -3.83
C TYR A 52 -12.10 -15.47 -3.07
N THR A 53 -13.15 -15.91 -3.76
CA THR A 53 -14.22 -16.71 -3.15
C THR A 53 -13.66 -18.07 -2.72
N SER A 54 -13.77 -18.39 -1.44
CA SER A 54 -13.38 -19.69 -0.88
C SER A 54 -14.50 -20.73 -1.02
N ASN A 55 -14.15 -22.01 -0.84
CA ASN A 55 -15.09 -23.15 -0.88
C ASN A 55 -15.79 -23.39 -2.23
N LEU A 56 -15.15 -23.03 -3.34
CA LEU A 56 -15.60 -23.38 -4.68
C LEU A 56 -15.08 -24.76 -5.09
N SER A 57 -15.89 -25.54 -5.80
CA SER A 57 -15.39 -26.71 -6.53
C SER A 57 -14.44 -26.26 -7.64
N GLN A 58 -13.37 -27.02 -7.91
CA GLN A 58 -12.34 -26.66 -8.90
C GLN A 58 -12.89 -26.40 -10.32
N THR A 59 -14.13 -26.81 -10.60
CA THR A 59 -14.77 -26.74 -11.91
C THR A 59 -15.75 -25.58 -12.09
N THR A 60 -15.97 -24.76 -11.06
CA THR A 60 -16.96 -23.67 -11.11
C THR A 60 -16.31 -22.30 -11.02
N THR A 61 -16.31 -21.56 -12.12
CA THR A 61 -16.13 -20.10 -12.09
C THR A 61 -17.37 -19.50 -11.43
N TYR A 62 -17.21 -18.91 -10.24
CA TYR A 62 -18.29 -18.28 -9.50
C TYR A 62 -18.05 -16.79 -9.44
N ASP A 63 -18.95 -16.01 -10.03
CA ASP A 63 -18.96 -14.57 -9.89
C ASP A 63 -19.87 -14.19 -8.73
N ASN A 64 -19.30 -13.61 -7.69
CA ASN A 64 -20.08 -13.19 -6.53
C ASN A 64 -20.72 -11.80 -6.78
N LEU A 65 -21.61 -11.38 -5.89
CA LEU A 65 -22.27 -10.07 -6.02
C LEU A 65 -21.36 -8.90 -5.58
N LEU A 66 -20.14 -9.19 -5.09
CA LEU A 66 -19.18 -8.17 -4.70
C LEU A 66 -18.43 -7.67 -5.95
N ASN A 67 -18.19 -6.37 -6.00
CA ASN A 67 -17.70 -5.69 -7.19
C ASN A 67 -16.16 -5.76 -7.34
N ASN A 68 -15.61 -4.93 -8.20
CA ASN A 68 -14.18 -4.68 -8.34
C ASN A 68 -13.75 -3.49 -7.45
N ILE A 69 -12.57 -3.57 -6.84
CA ILE A 69 -11.87 -2.39 -6.29
C ILE A 69 -10.82 -1.95 -7.28
N TRP A 70 -10.96 -0.72 -7.77
CA TRP A 70 -10.00 -0.11 -8.68
C TRP A 70 -8.98 0.72 -7.91
N TYR A 71 -7.70 0.57 -8.27
CA TYR A 71 -6.61 1.40 -7.74
C TYR A 71 -6.46 2.64 -8.60
N GLN A 72 -6.40 3.80 -7.96
CA GLN A 72 -6.40 5.10 -8.62
C GLN A 72 -5.26 5.96 -8.11
N PRO A 73 -4.67 6.81 -8.96
CA PRO A 73 -3.73 7.82 -8.50
C PRO A 73 -4.46 8.87 -7.65
N GLU A 74 -3.71 9.51 -6.75
CA GLU A 74 -4.18 10.67 -6.00
C GLU A 74 -3.96 11.95 -6.81
N GLU A 75 -4.90 12.89 -6.73
CA GLU A 75 -4.71 14.25 -7.26
C GLU A 75 -3.73 15.02 -6.37
N ILE A 76 -2.76 15.70 -6.99
CA ILE A 76 -1.76 16.51 -6.30
C ILE A 76 -1.61 17.88 -6.97
N PHE A 77 -1.21 18.86 -6.17
CA PHE A 77 -1.00 20.25 -6.58
C PHE A 77 0.38 20.71 -6.09
N PRO A 78 1.44 20.55 -6.90
CA PRO A 78 2.78 20.96 -6.50
C PRO A 78 2.90 22.48 -6.33
N ILE A 79 3.65 22.89 -5.31
CA ILE A 79 3.83 24.31 -4.93
C ILE A 79 4.45 25.19 -6.03
N ASP A 80 5.17 24.59 -6.98
CA ASP A 80 5.86 25.28 -8.07
C ASP A 80 5.00 25.42 -9.35
N SER A 81 3.75 24.96 -9.33
CA SER A 81 2.84 25.11 -10.46
C SER A 81 2.14 26.47 -10.37
N ILE A 82 2.42 27.37 -11.33
CA ILE A 82 1.80 28.70 -11.42
C ILE A 82 1.25 28.91 -12.84
N PRO A 83 -0.09 28.95 -13.05
CA PRO A 83 -1.15 28.73 -12.06
C PRO A 83 -1.13 27.30 -11.51
N GLU A 84 -1.91 27.02 -10.45
CA GLU A 84 -2.03 25.66 -9.91
C GLU A 84 -2.44 24.67 -11.01
N GLU A 85 -1.54 23.74 -11.33
CA GLU A 85 -1.78 22.67 -12.30
C GLU A 85 -2.01 21.36 -11.56
N ARG A 86 -3.17 20.76 -11.81
CA ARG A 86 -3.51 19.45 -11.28
C ARG A 86 -2.61 18.37 -11.88
N GLN A 87 -2.00 17.58 -11.03
CA GLN A 87 -1.22 16.39 -11.41
C GLN A 87 -1.73 15.15 -10.67
N HIS A 88 -1.19 13.99 -11.04
CA HIS A 88 -1.57 12.71 -10.46
C HIS A 88 -0.34 11.96 -9.97
N ALA A 89 -0.43 11.38 -8.77
CA ALA A 89 0.59 10.51 -8.22
C ALA A 89 -0.03 9.18 -7.85
N PHE A 90 0.48 8.09 -8.41
CA PHE A 90 0.18 6.74 -7.92
C PHE A 90 1.31 6.18 -7.04
N TRP A 91 2.55 6.52 -7.43
CA TRP A 91 3.77 6.22 -6.72
C TRP A 91 4.40 7.50 -6.23
N VAL A 92 4.74 7.55 -4.94
CA VAL A 92 5.48 8.66 -4.35
C VAL A 92 6.93 8.22 -4.13
N PRO A 93 7.91 8.81 -4.83
CA PRO A 93 9.30 8.42 -4.65
C PRO A 93 9.82 8.90 -3.29
N VAL A 94 10.66 8.09 -2.65
CA VAL A 94 11.48 8.57 -1.54
C VAL A 94 12.72 9.29 -2.07
N ASP A 95 13.34 10.10 -1.24
CA ASP A 95 14.59 10.77 -1.57
C ASP A 95 15.72 9.76 -1.80
N SER A 96 16.34 9.85 -2.98
CA SER A 96 17.37 8.91 -3.40
C SER A 96 18.66 8.99 -2.59
N GLN A 97 19.02 10.18 -2.08
CA GLN A 97 20.21 10.36 -1.25
C GLN A 97 19.96 9.77 0.14
N TYR A 98 18.79 10.02 0.72
CA TYR A 98 18.40 9.42 2.00
C TYR A 98 18.33 7.90 1.90
N PHE A 99 17.80 7.37 0.80
CA PHE A 99 17.75 5.93 0.57
C PHE A 99 19.16 5.32 0.45
N GLU A 100 20.09 5.96 -0.26
CA GLU A 100 21.48 5.48 -0.33
C GLU A 100 22.18 5.56 1.04
N ILE A 101 21.95 6.63 1.82
CA ILE A 101 22.48 6.74 3.18
C ILE A 101 21.94 5.63 4.08
N SER A 102 20.66 5.27 3.92
CA SER A 102 20.02 4.21 4.72
C SER A 102 20.70 2.85 4.58
N LYS A 103 21.46 2.61 3.50
CA LYS A 103 22.29 1.41 3.30
C LYS A 103 23.30 1.20 4.42
N LYS A 104 23.74 2.26 5.10
CA LYS A 104 24.63 2.16 6.27
C LYS A 104 24.00 1.43 7.45
N LEU A 105 22.67 1.29 7.46
CA LEU A 105 21.93 0.56 8.47
C LEU A 105 21.83 -0.94 8.15
N ASP A 106 22.23 -1.37 6.95
CA ASP A 106 22.28 -2.80 6.60
C ASP A 106 23.25 -3.52 7.53
N GLY A 107 22.76 -4.54 8.25
CA GLY A 107 23.56 -5.29 9.20
C GLY A 107 23.69 -4.64 10.59
N LEU A 108 22.98 -3.53 10.85
CA LEU A 108 22.84 -2.98 12.19
C LEU A 108 22.27 -4.05 13.13
N LYS A 109 23.01 -4.36 14.20
CA LYS A 109 22.57 -5.31 15.22
C LYS A 109 21.64 -4.59 16.18
N LEU A 110 20.36 -4.98 16.17
CA LEU A 110 19.38 -4.50 17.12
C LEU A 110 19.37 -5.40 18.35
N GLU A 111 19.04 -4.82 19.50
CA GLU A 111 18.81 -5.58 20.72
C GLU A 111 17.46 -6.29 20.62
N GLY A 112 17.42 -7.55 21.05
CA GLY A 112 16.19 -8.37 21.04
C GLY A 112 15.40 -8.31 22.35
N CYS A 113 15.95 -7.67 23.37
CA CYS A 113 15.40 -7.66 24.73
C CYS A 113 15.38 -6.25 25.28
N ILE A 114 14.28 -5.88 25.95
CA ILE A 114 14.22 -4.64 26.74
C ILE A 114 14.79 -4.88 28.15
N ASN A 115 14.59 -6.08 28.69
CA ASN A 115 15.10 -6.53 29.98
C ASN A 115 15.30 -8.07 29.99
N SER A 116 15.67 -8.66 31.12
CA SER A 116 15.96 -10.10 31.23
C SER A 116 14.77 -11.03 30.99
N THR A 117 13.54 -10.53 31.09
CA THR A 117 12.30 -11.32 30.94
C THR A 117 11.52 -10.99 29.67
N THR A 118 11.73 -9.81 29.10
CA THR A 118 10.98 -9.27 27.95
C THR A 118 11.89 -9.26 26.71
N CYS A 119 11.85 -10.36 25.98
CA CYS A 119 12.67 -10.62 24.79
C CYS A 119 11.83 -11.13 23.63
N LEU A 120 12.21 -10.75 22.42
CA LEU A 120 11.73 -11.34 21.18
C LEU A 120 12.43 -12.68 20.92
N SER A 121 11.72 -13.63 20.33
CA SER A 121 12.29 -14.92 19.94
C SER A 121 13.31 -14.81 18.82
N THR A 122 13.15 -13.82 17.96
CA THR A 122 14.04 -13.53 16.84
C THR A 122 14.56 -12.11 17.00
N THR A 123 15.88 -11.95 16.88
CA THR A 123 16.50 -10.63 16.91
C THR A 123 16.00 -9.80 15.71
N PRO A 124 15.44 -8.58 15.95
CA PRO A 124 15.01 -7.69 14.89
C PRO A 124 16.15 -7.35 13.93
N LYS A 125 15.79 -7.10 12.67
CA LYS A 125 16.75 -6.72 11.62
C LYS A 125 16.24 -5.48 10.90
N VAL A 126 17.16 -4.62 10.52
CA VAL A 126 16.88 -3.53 9.58
C VAL A 126 17.04 -4.07 8.17
N VAL A 127 16.03 -3.87 7.34
CA VAL A 127 16.00 -4.30 5.95
C VAL A 127 15.47 -3.16 5.10
N ARG A 128 16.14 -2.88 3.98
CA ARG A 128 15.64 -1.96 2.96
C ARG A 128 14.68 -2.70 2.03
N VAL A 129 13.56 -2.07 1.73
CA VAL A 129 12.55 -2.59 0.80
C VAL A 129 12.43 -1.65 -0.39
N GLU A 130 12.09 -2.21 -1.55
CA GLU A 130 11.93 -1.40 -2.77
C GLU A 130 10.64 -0.59 -2.76
N ARG A 131 9.57 -1.13 -2.16
CA ARG A 131 8.27 -0.47 -2.10
C ARG A 131 7.52 -0.77 -0.82
N GLY A 132 6.86 0.25 -0.30
CA GLY A 132 5.87 0.17 0.77
C GLY A 132 4.55 0.75 0.32
N GLY A 133 3.51 0.68 1.16
CA GLY A 133 2.24 1.35 0.89
C GLY A 133 1.55 1.78 2.17
N SER A 134 0.53 2.62 2.05
CA SER A 134 -0.36 2.96 3.17
C SER A 134 -1.80 2.73 2.77
N SER A 135 -2.60 2.20 3.69
CA SER A 135 -4.02 1.98 3.53
C SER A 135 -4.83 2.59 4.67
N SER A 136 -6.03 3.08 4.37
CA SER A 136 -6.99 3.56 5.36
C SER A 136 -7.58 2.45 6.25
N ILE A 137 -7.28 1.19 5.95
CA ILE A 137 -7.75 0.02 6.71
C ILE A 137 -6.56 -0.76 7.27
N TYR A 138 -6.76 -1.35 8.45
CA TYR A 138 -5.82 -2.31 8.99
C TYR A 138 -5.83 -3.58 8.14
N LEU A 139 -4.65 -3.99 7.65
CA LEU A 139 -4.54 -5.12 6.74
C LEU A 139 -4.20 -6.40 7.53
N ASP A 140 -5.22 -7.19 7.82
CA ASP A 140 -5.08 -8.54 8.41
C ASP A 140 -5.77 -9.59 7.55
N ASN A 141 -5.25 -9.77 6.34
CA ASN A 141 -5.80 -10.72 5.38
C ASN A 141 -4.69 -11.26 4.46
N ALA A 142 -4.35 -12.53 4.63
CA ALA A 142 -3.24 -13.18 3.91
C ALA A 142 -3.41 -13.14 2.38
N VAL A 143 -4.65 -13.25 1.92
CA VAL A 143 -4.99 -13.24 0.50
C VAL A 143 -4.80 -11.85 -0.08
N TYR A 144 -5.32 -10.82 0.59
CA TYR A 144 -5.16 -9.43 0.16
C TYR A 144 -3.71 -8.96 0.22
N ARG A 145 -2.98 -9.33 1.28
CA ARG A 145 -1.53 -9.12 1.39
C ARG A 145 -0.80 -9.70 0.19
N SER A 146 -1.12 -10.95 -0.17
CA SER A 146 -0.48 -11.64 -1.30
C SER A 146 -0.81 -10.93 -2.61
N PHE A 147 -2.06 -10.51 -2.81
CA PHE A 147 -2.43 -9.74 -4.00
C PHE A 147 -1.59 -8.46 -4.13
N ILE A 148 -1.50 -7.65 -3.08
CA ILE A 148 -0.75 -6.37 -3.10
C ILE A 148 0.73 -6.61 -3.41
N TYR A 149 1.33 -7.64 -2.81
CA TYR A 149 2.72 -8.01 -3.08
C TYR A 149 2.91 -8.39 -4.55
N HIS A 150 2.11 -9.31 -5.10
CA HIS A 150 2.29 -9.76 -6.49
C HIS A 150 1.95 -8.66 -7.51
N LYS A 151 0.95 -7.83 -7.21
CA LYS A 151 0.47 -6.77 -8.11
C LYS A 151 1.40 -5.55 -8.11
N PHE A 152 1.91 -5.16 -6.94
CA PHE A 152 2.60 -3.88 -6.76
C PHE A 152 4.02 -3.99 -6.21
N ASN A 153 4.48 -5.19 -5.83
CA ASN A 153 5.76 -5.44 -5.14
C ASN A 153 5.88 -4.67 -3.81
N VAL A 154 4.75 -4.42 -3.14
CA VAL A 154 4.72 -3.72 -1.84
C VAL A 154 4.95 -4.72 -0.71
N SER A 155 5.93 -4.40 0.15
CA SER A 155 6.32 -5.26 1.28
C SER A 155 5.65 -4.81 2.60
N PRO A 156 5.94 -3.63 3.17
CA PRO A 156 5.19 -3.11 4.31
C PRO A 156 3.95 -2.35 3.85
N VAL A 157 2.86 -2.50 4.60
CA VAL A 157 1.68 -1.63 4.53
C VAL A 157 1.44 -1.02 5.89
N ASP A 158 1.29 0.30 5.95
CA ASP A 158 0.87 1.03 7.15
C ASP A 158 -0.36 1.88 6.89
N MET A 159 -0.65 2.90 7.72
CA MET A 159 -1.87 3.71 7.59
C MET A 159 -1.61 5.20 7.35
N GLU A 160 -0.36 5.69 7.43
CA GLU A 160 -0.08 7.13 7.41
C GLU A 160 1.08 7.57 6.49
N THR A 161 2.09 6.71 6.29
CA THR A 161 3.38 7.13 5.69
C THR A 161 3.21 7.83 4.34
N VAL A 162 2.33 7.31 3.49
CA VAL A 162 2.10 7.85 2.15
C VAL A 162 1.40 9.20 2.19
N SER A 163 0.49 9.43 3.14
CA SER A 163 -0.16 10.73 3.31
C SER A 163 0.87 11.82 3.61
N VAL A 164 1.87 11.51 4.46
CA VAL A 164 3.00 12.42 4.72
C VAL A 164 3.86 12.58 3.46
N ALA A 165 4.19 11.48 2.78
CA ALA A 165 5.00 11.49 1.57
C ALA A 165 4.37 12.34 0.44
N LEU A 166 3.04 12.29 0.30
CA LEU A 166 2.29 13.09 -0.67
C LEU A 166 2.41 14.60 -0.41
N ILE A 167 2.34 15.02 0.85
CA ILE A 167 2.56 16.43 1.20
C ILE A 167 4.00 16.82 0.92
N CYS A 168 4.98 15.99 1.31
CA CYS A 168 6.38 16.25 0.98
C CYS A 168 6.61 16.38 -0.53
N LEU A 169 5.99 15.51 -1.34
CA LEU A 169 6.06 15.57 -2.80
C LEU A 169 5.52 16.91 -3.33
N GLN A 170 4.35 17.34 -2.87
CA GLN A 170 3.73 18.61 -3.27
C GLN A 170 4.54 19.83 -2.83
N GLN A 171 5.18 19.75 -1.67
CA GLN A 171 6.00 20.81 -1.10
C GLN A 171 7.48 20.77 -1.56
N ARG A 172 7.85 19.84 -2.45
CA ARG A 172 9.23 19.61 -2.91
C ARG A 172 10.24 19.36 -1.77
N LEU A 173 9.80 18.66 -0.72
CA LEU A 173 10.63 18.31 0.42
C LEU A 173 11.16 16.88 0.30
N PRO A 174 12.44 16.63 0.61
CA PRO A 174 13.00 15.28 0.60
C PRO A 174 12.39 14.44 1.73
N PHE A 175 12.07 13.18 1.43
CA PHE A 175 11.33 12.30 2.34
C PHE A 175 11.90 10.88 2.36
N ILE A 176 11.98 10.25 3.52
CA ILE A 176 12.23 8.82 3.69
C ILE A 176 11.42 8.30 4.88
N ALA A 177 11.01 7.04 4.81
CA ALA A 177 10.25 6.40 5.88
C ALA A 177 11.01 5.21 6.47
N PHE A 178 10.95 5.09 7.79
CA PHE A 178 11.37 3.92 8.54
C PHE A 178 10.15 3.33 9.24
N ARG A 179 9.85 2.05 9.00
CA ARG A 179 8.71 1.37 9.60
C ARG A 179 9.17 0.08 10.27
N ALA A 180 8.72 -0.12 11.50
CA ALA A 180 8.80 -1.40 12.17
C ALA A 180 7.59 -2.26 11.78
N LEU A 181 7.80 -3.57 11.64
CA LEU A 181 6.74 -4.53 11.34
C LEU A 181 6.21 -5.14 12.64
N SER A 182 5.03 -4.68 13.06
CA SER A 182 4.35 -5.15 14.28
C SER A 182 3.37 -6.29 14.04
N ASP A 183 2.99 -6.57 12.78
CA ASP A 183 2.13 -7.69 12.39
C ASP A 183 2.51 -8.21 10.98
N LEU A 184 2.02 -9.40 10.61
CA LEU A 184 2.33 -10.07 9.33
C LEU A 184 1.13 -10.18 8.38
N ALA A 185 0.08 -9.38 8.59
CA ALA A 185 -1.04 -9.23 7.69
C ALA A 185 -1.71 -10.56 7.31
N GLY A 186 -2.21 -11.27 8.32
CA GLY A 186 -2.76 -12.62 8.20
C GLY A 186 -1.70 -13.72 8.01
N GLY A 187 -0.41 -13.38 8.11
CA GLY A 187 0.72 -14.33 8.08
C GLY A 187 1.27 -14.72 9.43
N GLY A 188 0.67 -14.21 10.51
CA GLY A 188 1.09 -14.51 11.86
C GLY A 188 1.04 -16.02 12.14
N SER A 189 2.05 -16.51 12.85
CA SER A 189 1.96 -17.78 13.57
C SER A 189 1.46 -17.51 15.00
N ALA A 190 1.33 -18.55 15.83
CA ALA A 190 1.06 -18.35 17.26
C ALA A 190 2.18 -17.57 18.00
N GLN A 191 3.35 -17.39 17.36
CA GLN A 191 4.48 -16.68 17.93
C GLN A 191 4.39 -15.18 17.62
N SER A 192 4.30 -14.36 18.68
CA SER A 192 4.24 -12.90 18.58
C SER A 192 5.58 -12.32 18.10
N ASN A 193 5.49 -11.34 17.20
CA ASN A 193 6.59 -10.46 16.80
C ASN A 193 6.64 -9.15 17.61
N VAL A 194 5.81 -9.04 18.65
CA VAL A 194 5.78 -7.95 19.62
C VAL A 194 6.13 -8.52 21.00
N ALA A 195 7.01 -7.85 21.73
CA ALA A 195 7.32 -8.22 23.10
C ALA A 195 6.18 -7.73 24.01
N ASP A 196 5.63 -8.63 24.82
CA ASP A 196 4.56 -8.31 25.77
C ASP A 196 5.15 -7.64 27.02
N THR A 197 4.48 -6.61 27.53
CA THR A 197 4.96 -5.78 28.66
C THR A 197 4.47 -6.28 30.00
#